data_AF-A0A8S9L7S4-F1
#
_entry.id   AF-A0A8S9L7S4-F1
#
_cell.length_a   1.000
_cell.length_b   1.000
_cell.length_c   1.000
_cell.angle_alpha   90.00
_cell.angle_beta   90.00
_cell.angle_gamma   90.00
#
_symmetry.space_group_name_H-M   'P 1'
#
loop_
_entity.id
_entity.type
_entity.pdbx_description
1 polymer ?
#
loop_
_entity_poly.entity_id
_entity_poly.type
_entity_poly.pdbx_seq_one_letter_code
_entity_poly.pdbx_strand_id
1 'polypeptide(L)'
;MTGKYLSLLVVVIVIAAKYLCPAPELRRSDFPKDFIFGSSTSAYQIEGAAHEDGKGPSIWDTFTEKYPGQIGIALNAAWNLPYSEESAEDKLAVARVLAFTFDFFMEPLVTGKYPFDMVNNVGGRLPTFTEQQSKMLKGSYDFIGINYYSSSYAKDVPCSTEQVTLSSDPCANTTGEREGVPIGPKAASDWLLIYPKGIRDLILYAKYKFKDPVIYITENGRDEFRTDKIFLKDGERIDYYAQHLEMLKDAISIGAQVKGFFVWSLLDNFEWSTGYTVRFGLVFVDFNDGLTNHSNHQIGPEEDRGILHSVPEGLRKVLNYIKDKYNNPTVYIKENGINDYDDGTKSREDILKDTFRIKYHEDHLEQLHKAVMEDGCDVRGYYAWSLLDNFEWEHGYSTRFGLYFVDYDNNLERYPKDSVKWFKEFLSRVSKSGQEREEEQVWDVTRERSSQEKNNKTLDDPEGFEASVSTIMYLMTNASRRKEEERDIVAL
;
A
#
# COMPACT_ATOMS: atom_id res chain seq x y z
N MET A 1 49.97 -27.92 40.22
CA MET A 1 49.03 -28.14 39.10
C MET A 1 47.87 -27.13 39.16
N THR A 2 48.13 -25.83 39.04
CA THR A 2 47.12 -24.80 39.37
C THR A 2 47.00 -23.65 38.35
N GLY A 3 47.99 -23.42 37.48
CA GLY A 3 47.94 -22.34 36.48
C GLY A 3 47.17 -22.67 35.20
N LYS A 4 47.37 -23.87 34.62
CA LYS A 4 46.79 -24.23 33.31
C LYS A 4 45.29 -24.48 33.33
N TYR A 5 44.73 -25.00 34.43
CA TYR A 5 43.29 -25.24 34.56
C TYR A 5 42.51 -23.94 34.80
N LEU A 6 43.11 -22.96 35.48
CA LEU A 6 42.48 -21.66 35.69
C LEU A 6 42.38 -20.87 34.38
N SER A 7 43.42 -20.90 33.54
CA SER A 7 43.40 -20.28 32.21
C SER A 7 42.39 -20.96 31.27
N LEU A 8 42.27 -22.29 31.32
CA LEU A 8 41.29 -23.02 30.52
C LEU A 8 39.85 -22.72 30.97
N LEU A 9 39.61 -22.64 32.28
CA LEU A 9 38.30 -22.30 32.84
C LEU A 9 37.89 -20.86 32.48
N VAL A 10 38.83 -19.90 32.54
CA VAL A 10 38.59 -18.51 32.13
C VAL A 10 38.32 -18.42 30.64
N VAL A 11 39.05 -19.16 29.79
CA VAL A 11 38.79 -19.20 28.35
C VAL A 11 37.42 -19.83 28.04
N VAL A 12 37.04 -20.92 28.72
CA VAL A 12 35.71 -21.53 28.56
C VAL A 12 34.59 -20.61 29.05
N ILE A 13 34.78 -19.87 30.15
CA ILE A 13 33.81 -18.90 30.65
C ILE A 13 33.70 -17.69 29.72
N VAL A 14 34.81 -17.17 29.18
CA VAL A 14 34.81 -16.06 28.21
C VAL A 14 34.20 -16.48 26.87
N ILE A 15 34.43 -17.73 26.43
CA ILE A 15 33.79 -18.28 25.24
C ILE A 15 32.30 -18.51 25.49
N ALA A 16 31.90 -19.06 26.64
CA ALA A 16 30.49 -19.26 26.99
C ALA A 16 29.73 -17.92 27.14
N ALA A 17 30.38 -16.89 27.70
CA ALA A 17 29.81 -15.54 27.80
C ALA A 17 29.62 -14.86 26.44
N LYS A 18 30.42 -15.22 25.42
CA LYS A 18 30.22 -14.76 24.04
C LYS A 18 29.00 -15.37 23.33
N TYR A 19 28.44 -16.46 23.87
CA TYR A 19 27.27 -17.15 23.29
C TYR A 19 25.99 -16.99 24.13
N LEU A 20 26.03 -16.15 25.16
CA LEU A 20 24.85 -15.78 25.93
C LEU A 20 24.26 -14.48 25.35
N CYS A 21 22.95 -14.47 25.11
CA CYS A 21 22.22 -13.25 24.77
C CYS A 21 22.52 -12.19 25.84
N PRO A 22 22.99 -10.98 25.47
CA PRO A 22 23.28 -9.94 26.45
C PRO A 22 21.99 -9.57 27.19
N ALA A 23 22.06 -9.47 28.51
CA ALA A 23 20.95 -8.98 29.31
C ALA A 23 20.73 -7.49 29.01
N PRO A 24 19.48 -7.00 28.98
CA PRO A 24 19.19 -5.61 28.68
C PRO A 24 19.76 -4.68 29.76
N GLU A 25 20.48 -3.63 29.35
CA GLU A 25 21.01 -2.62 30.27
C GLU A 25 19.89 -1.72 30.84
N LEU A 26 18.99 -1.27 29.96
CA LEU A 26 17.75 -0.59 30.32
C LEU A 26 16.66 -1.60 30.67
N ARG A 27 15.74 -1.23 31.55
CA ARG A 27 14.58 -2.05 31.93
C ARG A 27 13.31 -1.26 31.76
N ARG A 28 12.19 -1.98 31.70
CA ARG A 28 10.85 -1.37 31.74
C ARG A 28 10.69 -0.41 32.93
N SER A 29 11.31 -0.69 34.07
CA SER A 29 11.23 0.14 35.28
C SER A 29 11.86 1.53 35.11
N ASP A 30 12.72 1.73 34.11
CA ASP A 30 13.39 3.01 33.87
C ASP A 30 12.49 3.98 33.09
N PHE A 31 11.41 3.47 32.48
CA PHE A 31 10.36 4.27 31.85
C PHE A 31 9.23 4.63 32.83
N PRO A 32 8.43 5.68 32.55
CA PRO A 32 7.25 6.02 33.34
C PRO A 32 6.35 4.82 33.63
N LYS A 33 5.70 4.80 34.80
CA LYS A 33 4.87 3.66 35.23
C LYS A 33 3.72 3.37 34.25
N ASP A 34 3.17 4.40 33.65
CA ASP A 34 2.09 4.37 32.64
C ASP A 34 2.59 4.18 31.20
N PHE A 35 3.91 4.09 30.97
CA PHE A 35 4.44 3.91 29.62
C PHE A 35 4.10 2.54 29.03
N ILE A 36 3.51 2.52 27.83
CA ILE A 36 3.02 1.29 27.21
C ILE A 36 4.10 0.69 26.32
N PHE A 37 4.37 -0.60 26.50
CA PHE A 37 5.16 -1.39 25.56
C PHE A 37 4.26 -2.41 24.89
N GLY A 38 4.39 -2.52 23.57
CA GLY A 38 3.67 -3.51 22.79
C GLY A 38 4.47 -3.93 21.57
N SER A 39 3.82 -4.68 20.70
CA SER A 39 4.31 -4.99 19.37
C SER A 39 3.16 -4.84 18.39
N SER A 40 3.48 -4.41 17.18
CA SER A 40 2.53 -4.24 16.08
C SER A 40 2.65 -5.42 15.11
N THR A 41 1.55 -5.79 14.46
CA THR A 41 1.53 -6.84 13.43
C THR A 41 0.43 -6.56 12.42
N SER A 42 0.65 -6.92 11.16
CA SER A 42 -0.36 -6.80 10.12
C SER A 42 -1.26 -8.05 10.11
N ALA A 43 -2.35 -8.00 10.89
CA ALA A 43 -3.25 -9.14 11.02
C ALA A 43 -3.81 -9.64 9.67
N TYR A 44 -4.11 -8.75 8.71
CA TYR A 44 -4.59 -9.17 7.38
C TYR A 44 -3.55 -10.01 6.61
N GLN A 45 -2.26 -9.72 6.77
CA GLN A 45 -1.21 -10.44 6.06
C GLN A 45 -0.93 -11.84 6.64
N ILE A 46 -1.43 -12.13 7.84
CA ILE A 46 -1.10 -13.34 8.59
C ILE A 46 -2.34 -14.22 8.87
N GLU A 47 -3.46 -13.59 9.21
CA GLU A 47 -4.67 -14.25 9.70
C GLU A 47 -5.84 -14.16 8.72
N GLY A 48 -5.72 -13.41 7.63
CA GLY A 48 -6.76 -13.30 6.59
C GLY A 48 -7.96 -12.43 6.96
N ALA A 49 -9.13 -12.71 6.39
CA ALA A 49 -10.36 -11.96 6.58
C ALA A 49 -11.18 -12.44 7.81
N ALA A 50 -11.81 -11.51 8.53
CA ALA A 50 -12.50 -11.80 9.79
C ALA A 50 -13.69 -12.79 9.65
N HIS A 51 -14.31 -12.83 8.48
CA HIS A 51 -15.50 -13.67 8.22
C HIS A 51 -15.20 -14.97 7.46
N GLU A 52 -13.95 -15.16 7.00
CA GLU A 52 -13.56 -16.30 6.15
C GLU A 52 -12.41 -17.12 6.76
N ASP A 53 -11.39 -16.45 7.30
CA ASP A 53 -10.10 -17.07 7.64
C ASP A 53 -9.85 -17.20 9.15
N GLY A 54 -10.85 -16.89 9.98
CA GLY A 54 -10.80 -17.12 11.43
C GLY A 54 -10.10 -16.03 12.26
N LYS A 55 -9.60 -14.97 11.61
CA LYS A 55 -9.22 -13.71 12.25
C LYS A 55 -10.39 -13.14 13.08
N GLY A 56 -10.12 -12.58 14.27
CA GLY A 56 -11.12 -11.79 15.01
C GLY A 56 -11.38 -10.41 14.36
N PRO A 57 -12.58 -9.81 14.51
CA PRO A 57 -12.88 -8.51 13.91
C PRO A 57 -11.91 -7.42 14.39
N SER A 58 -11.43 -6.59 13.47
CA SER A 58 -10.54 -5.46 13.73
C SER A 58 -11.29 -4.12 13.66
N ILE A 59 -10.64 -3.04 14.11
CA ILE A 59 -11.20 -1.69 13.99
C ILE A 59 -11.53 -1.31 12.54
N TRP A 60 -10.79 -1.85 11.57
CA TRP A 60 -11.04 -1.64 10.15
C TRP A 60 -12.30 -2.35 9.69
N ASP A 61 -12.55 -3.58 10.14
CA ASP A 61 -13.79 -4.31 9.84
C ASP A 61 -15.01 -3.56 10.41
N THR A 62 -14.90 -3.08 11.66
CA THR A 62 -15.97 -2.26 12.26
C THR A 62 -16.18 -0.94 11.51
N PHE A 63 -15.09 -0.29 11.10
CA PHE A 63 -15.16 0.98 10.38
C PHE A 63 -15.82 0.82 9.00
N THR A 64 -15.42 -0.20 8.23
CA THR A 64 -15.99 -0.46 6.90
C THR A 64 -17.44 -0.92 6.98
N GLU A 65 -17.81 -1.69 8.01
CA GLU A 65 -19.22 -2.08 8.27
C GLU A 65 -20.08 -0.89 8.71
N LYS A 66 -19.55 -0.01 9.56
CA LYS A 66 -20.30 1.14 10.12
C LYS A 66 -20.38 2.34 9.16
N TYR A 67 -19.34 2.54 8.35
CA TYR A 67 -19.22 3.64 7.40
C TYR A 67 -18.92 3.08 6.01
N PRO A 68 -19.87 2.34 5.39
CA PRO A 68 -19.66 1.79 4.07
C PRO A 68 -19.36 2.92 3.09
N GLY A 69 -18.17 2.86 2.50
CA GLY A 69 -17.75 3.75 1.42
C GLY A 69 -18.34 3.32 0.08
N GLN A 70 -17.87 3.94 -0.99
CA GLN A 70 -18.14 3.50 -2.34
C GLN A 70 -17.04 2.55 -2.81
N ILE A 71 -17.41 1.47 -3.49
CA ILE A 71 -16.47 0.53 -4.11
C ILE A 71 -16.61 0.56 -5.63
N GLY A 72 -15.49 0.40 -6.34
CA GLY A 72 -15.48 0.38 -7.80
C GLY A 72 -14.29 -0.42 -8.33
N ILE A 73 -14.26 -0.58 -9.64
CA ILE A 73 -13.16 -1.23 -10.38
C ILE A 73 -12.53 -0.21 -11.32
N ALA A 74 -11.20 -0.22 -11.44
CA ALA A 74 -10.48 0.57 -12.45
C ALA A 74 -10.23 -0.28 -13.69
N LEU A 75 -10.76 0.15 -14.84
CA LEU A 75 -10.66 -0.56 -16.12
C LEU A 75 -9.70 0.17 -17.06
N ASN A 76 -8.66 -0.51 -17.50
CA ASN A 76 -7.83 -0.02 -18.60
C ASN A 76 -8.58 -0.20 -19.93
N ALA A 77 -8.89 0.90 -20.59
CA ALA A 77 -9.69 0.88 -21.80
C ALA A 77 -9.27 1.98 -22.78
N ALA A 78 -9.04 1.57 -24.02
CA ALA A 78 -8.91 2.45 -25.17
C ALA A 78 -10.25 2.57 -25.91
N TRP A 79 -10.45 3.68 -26.61
CA TRP A 79 -11.52 3.76 -27.60
C TRP A 79 -11.03 3.28 -28.97
N ASN A 80 -11.90 2.62 -29.71
CA ASN A 80 -11.58 2.07 -31.03
C ASN A 80 -12.48 2.66 -32.10
N LEU A 81 -11.88 3.17 -33.17
CA LEU A 81 -12.58 3.62 -34.37
C LEU A 81 -12.57 2.50 -35.42
N PRO A 82 -13.53 2.42 -36.34
CA PRO A 82 -13.40 1.51 -37.47
C PRO A 82 -12.23 1.95 -38.35
N TYR A 83 -11.47 1.00 -38.90
CA TYR A 83 -10.38 1.32 -39.81
C TYR A 83 -10.89 2.07 -41.04
N SER A 84 -11.98 1.59 -41.65
CA SER A 84 -12.77 2.31 -42.65
C SER A 84 -14.16 2.65 -42.13
N GLU A 85 -14.52 3.94 -42.15
CA GLU A 85 -15.87 4.42 -41.82
C GLU A 85 -16.94 3.95 -42.82
N GLU A 86 -16.53 3.44 -44.00
CA GLU A 86 -17.46 2.95 -45.03
C GLU A 86 -17.66 1.43 -44.95
N SER A 87 -16.80 0.69 -44.24
CA SER A 87 -16.92 -0.76 -44.08
C SER A 87 -17.85 -1.12 -42.91
N ALA A 88 -18.88 -1.92 -43.19
CA ALA A 88 -19.73 -2.47 -42.15
C ALA A 88 -18.98 -3.46 -41.27
N GLU A 89 -18.03 -4.19 -41.87
CA GLU A 89 -17.20 -5.19 -41.20
C GLU A 89 -16.26 -4.54 -40.19
N ASP A 90 -15.57 -3.45 -40.56
CA ASP A 90 -14.71 -2.70 -39.64
C ASP A 90 -15.51 -2.06 -38.50
N LYS A 91 -16.75 -1.62 -38.75
CA LYS A 91 -17.66 -1.14 -37.69
C LYS A 91 -18.04 -2.25 -36.71
N LEU A 92 -18.31 -3.45 -37.21
CA LEU A 92 -18.55 -4.61 -36.36
C LEU A 92 -17.27 -5.07 -35.63
N ALA A 93 -16.10 -4.87 -36.23
CA ALA A 93 -14.82 -5.16 -35.61
C ALA A 93 -14.59 -4.33 -34.34
N VAL A 94 -15.03 -3.06 -34.33
CA VAL A 94 -14.99 -2.22 -33.12
C VAL A 94 -15.76 -2.88 -31.96
N ALA A 95 -16.99 -3.36 -32.21
CA ALA A 95 -17.79 -4.03 -31.18
C ALA A 95 -17.10 -5.30 -30.65
N ARG A 96 -16.49 -6.09 -31.55
CA ARG A 96 -15.73 -7.29 -31.14
C ARG A 96 -14.48 -6.93 -30.35
N VAL A 97 -13.75 -5.87 -30.68
CA VAL A 97 -12.61 -5.43 -29.87
C VAL A 97 -13.06 -4.96 -28.48
N LEU A 98 -14.16 -4.20 -28.39
CA LEU A 98 -14.72 -3.75 -27.11
C LEU A 98 -15.21 -4.93 -26.26
N ALA A 99 -15.79 -5.98 -26.87
CA ALA A 99 -16.18 -7.22 -26.22
C ALA A 99 -15.03 -7.89 -25.45
N PHE A 100 -13.78 -7.73 -25.91
CA PHE A 100 -12.58 -8.33 -25.33
C PHE A 100 -11.71 -7.35 -24.52
N THR A 101 -12.17 -6.12 -24.35
CA THR A 101 -11.47 -5.08 -23.57
C THR A 101 -12.41 -4.53 -22.51
N PHE A 102 -13.13 -3.46 -22.80
CA PHE A 102 -13.97 -2.76 -21.82
C PHE A 102 -15.22 -3.57 -21.42
N ASP A 103 -15.92 -4.15 -22.40
CA ASP A 103 -17.17 -4.88 -22.15
C ASP A 103 -16.93 -6.21 -21.44
N PHE A 104 -15.72 -6.77 -21.56
CA PHE A 104 -15.34 -8.00 -20.88
C PHE A 104 -15.62 -7.91 -19.38
N PHE A 105 -15.36 -6.74 -18.79
CA PHE A 105 -15.61 -6.48 -17.38
C PHE A 105 -16.95 -5.77 -17.13
N MET A 106 -17.35 -4.84 -18.01
CA MET A 106 -18.60 -4.09 -17.81
C MET A 106 -19.86 -4.94 -17.99
N GLU A 107 -19.90 -5.86 -18.96
CA GLU A 107 -21.10 -6.66 -19.23
C GLU A 107 -21.45 -7.59 -18.05
N PRO A 108 -20.49 -8.31 -17.42
CA PRO A 108 -20.76 -9.07 -16.19
C PRO A 108 -21.26 -8.20 -15.04
N LEU A 109 -20.71 -7.00 -14.85
CA LEU A 109 -21.13 -6.09 -13.79
C LEU A 109 -22.57 -5.59 -14.00
N VAL A 110 -23.04 -5.43 -15.24
CA VAL A 110 -24.38 -4.90 -15.53
C VAL A 110 -25.43 -6.01 -15.67
N THR A 111 -25.04 -7.16 -16.23
CA THR A 111 -25.96 -8.23 -16.63
C THR A 111 -25.75 -9.54 -15.91
N GLY A 112 -24.58 -9.75 -15.30
CA GLY A 112 -24.15 -11.04 -14.74
C GLY A 112 -23.68 -12.05 -15.80
N LYS A 113 -23.39 -11.61 -17.03
CA LYS A 113 -22.99 -12.47 -18.16
C LYS A 113 -21.84 -11.84 -18.95
N TYR A 114 -21.07 -12.68 -19.64
CA TYR A 114 -20.06 -12.23 -20.59
C TYR A 114 -20.69 -11.60 -21.86
N PRO A 115 -19.94 -10.74 -22.58
CA PRO A 115 -20.36 -10.19 -23.87
C PRO A 115 -20.68 -11.28 -24.90
N PHE A 116 -21.71 -11.05 -25.72
CA PHE A 116 -22.15 -12.01 -26.73
C PHE A 116 -21.06 -12.38 -27.74
N ASP A 117 -20.34 -11.39 -28.29
CA ASP A 117 -19.25 -11.63 -29.25
C ASP A 117 -18.13 -12.47 -28.64
N MET A 118 -17.83 -12.27 -27.35
CA MET A 118 -16.85 -13.07 -26.64
C MET A 118 -17.31 -14.51 -26.47
N VAL A 119 -18.56 -14.74 -26.07
CA VAL A 119 -19.13 -16.09 -25.93
C VAL A 119 -19.06 -16.83 -27.28
N ASN A 120 -19.40 -16.16 -28.37
CA ASN A 120 -19.38 -16.76 -29.71
C ASN A 120 -17.97 -17.10 -30.18
N ASN A 121 -17.01 -16.20 -30.00
CA ASN A 121 -15.67 -16.37 -30.55
C ASN A 121 -14.78 -17.27 -29.69
N VAL A 122 -14.93 -17.20 -28.36
CA VAL A 122 -14.14 -18.02 -27.44
C VAL A 122 -14.72 -19.42 -27.29
N GLY A 123 -16.05 -19.54 -27.27
CA GLY A 123 -16.77 -20.79 -27.12
C GLY A 123 -16.42 -21.52 -25.82
N GLY A 124 -16.17 -22.82 -25.91
CA GLY A 124 -15.96 -23.70 -24.75
C GLY A 124 -14.70 -23.40 -23.91
N ARG A 125 -13.80 -22.52 -24.35
CA ARG A 125 -12.67 -22.04 -23.53
C ARG A 125 -13.10 -21.01 -22.48
N LEU A 126 -14.25 -20.34 -22.69
CA LEU A 126 -14.76 -19.34 -21.77
C LEU A 126 -15.51 -20.05 -20.64
N PRO A 127 -15.12 -19.89 -19.36
CA PRO A 127 -15.88 -20.44 -18.26
C PRO A 127 -17.28 -19.83 -18.20
N THR A 128 -18.18 -20.47 -17.46
CA THR A 128 -19.54 -19.95 -17.23
C THR A 128 -19.71 -19.59 -15.77
N PHE A 129 -20.39 -18.48 -15.51
CA PHE A 129 -20.79 -18.14 -14.15
C PHE A 129 -21.93 -19.05 -13.69
N THR A 130 -21.84 -19.55 -12.47
CA THR A 130 -23.01 -20.14 -11.80
C THR A 130 -24.08 -19.08 -11.57
N GLU A 131 -25.31 -19.49 -11.31
CA GLU A 131 -26.40 -18.55 -11.01
C GLU A 131 -26.07 -17.67 -9.78
N GLN A 132 -25.42 -18.25 -8.77
CA GLN A 132 -24.99 -17.52 -7.59
C GLN A 132 -23.92 -16.47 -7.92
N GLN A 133 -22.89 -16.83 -8.69
CA GLN A 133 -21.85 -15.90 -9.12
C GLN A 133 -22.41 -14.77 -9.99
N SER A 134 -23.32 -15.10 -10.92
CA SER A 134 -23.99 -14.12 -11.78
C SER A 134 -24.79 -13.10 -10.97
N LYS A 135 -25.49 -13.55 -9.90
CA LYS A 135 -26.18 -12.67 -8.96
C LYS A 135 -25.23 -11.81 -8.13
N MET A 136 -24.08 -12.34 -7.73
CA MET A 136 -23.07 -11.60 -6.98
C MET A 136 -22.41 -10.50 -7.81
N LEU A 137 -22.11 -10.75 -9.10
CA LEU A 137 -21.47 -9.77 -9.98
C LEU A 137 -22.40 -8.64 -10.40
N LYS A 138 -23.69 -8.94 -10.59
CA LYS A 138 -24.64 -7.96 -11.12
C LYS A 138 -24.87 -6.82 -10.13
N GLY A 139 -24.38 -5.63 -10.49
CA GLY A 139 -24.46 -4.42 -9.69
C GLY A 139 -23.43 -4.33 -8.58
N SER A 140 -22.35 -5.12 -8.62
CA SER A 140 -21.30 -5.13 -7.59
C SER A 140 -20.32 -3.95 -7.72
N TYR A 141 -20.83 -2.74 -7.92
CA TYR A 141 -20.04 -1.51 -8.02
C TYR A 141 -20.92 -0.29 -7.70
N ASP A 142 -20.33 0.72 -7.07
CA ASP A 142 -20.92 2.05 -6.89
C ASP A 142 -20.44 3.03 -7.97
N PHE A 143 -19.24 2.82 -8.51
CA PHE A 143 -18.66 3.60 -9.60
C PHE A 143 -17.73 2.74 -10.48
N ILE A 144 -17.42 3.26 -11.66
CA ILE A 144 -16.43 2.69 -12.59
C ILE A 144 -15.26 3.66 -12.71
N GLY A 145 -14.07 3.16 -12.42
CA GLY A 145 -12.80 3.80 -12.76
C GLY A 145 -12.42 3.50 -14.21
N ILE A 146 -11.97 4.50 -14.95
CA ILE A 146 -11.44 4.34 -16.30
C ILE A 146 -9.99 4.85 -16.33
N ASN A 147 -9.08 3.96 -16.72
CA ASN A 147 -7.71 4.29 -17.08
C ASN A 147 -7.67 4.45 -18.60
N TYR A 148 -7.56 5.69 -19.09
CA TYR A 148 -7.57 6.00 -20.52
C TYR A 148 -6.25 6.69 -20.91
N TYR A 149 -5.62 6.22 -21.98
CA TYR A 149 -4.36 6.81 -22.47
C TYR A 149 -4.35 7.09 -23.97
N SER A 150 -4.97 6.23 -24.77
CA SER A 150 -4.83 6.22 -26.23
C SER A 150 -6.08 5.67 -26.92
N SER A 151 -6.12 5.77 -28.25
CA SER A 151 -7.15 5.17 -29.11
C SER A 151 -6.50 4.44 -30.29
N SER A 152 -7.25 3.54 -30.91
CA SER A 152 -6.77 2.81 -32.09
C SER A 152 -7.87 2.62 -33.15
N TYR A 153 -7.48 2.17 -34.34
CA TYR A 153 -8.39 1.70 -35.37
C TYR A 153 -8.54 0.18 -35.27
N ALA A 154 -9.77 -0.32 -35.33
CA ALA A 154 -10.10 -1.74 -35.43
C ALA A 154 -10.41 -2.10 -36.89
N LYS A 155 -9.75 -3.15 -37.39
CA LYS A 155 -9.95 -3.68 -38.74
C LYS A 155 -10.45 -5.12 -38.68
N ASP A 156 -11.47 -5.43 -39.47
CA ASP A 156 -11.93 -6.80 -39.66
C ASP A 156 -10.83 -7.66 -40.29
N VAL A 157 -10.60 -8.84 -39.72
CA VAL A 157 -9.65 -9.83 -40.25
C VAL A 157 -10.23 -11.23 -40.11
N PRO A 158 -9.82 -12.19 -40.98
CA PRO A 158 -10.19 -13.59 -40.80
C PRO A 158 -9.82 -14.09 -39.39
N CYS A 159 -10.73 -14.83 -38.76
CA CYS A 159 -10.48 -15.45 -37.46
C CYS A 159 -9.29 -16.40 -37.53
N SER A 160 -8.37 -16.31 -36.56
CA SER A 160 -7.27 -17.27 -36.46
C SER A 160 -7.79 -18.65 -36.10
N THR A 161 -7.31 -19.69 -36.80
CA THR A 161 -7.61 -21.10 -36.50
C THR A 161 -6.46 -21.81 -35.82
N GLU A 162 -5.28 -21.21 -35.77
CA GLU A 162 -4.06 -21.75 -35.17
C GLU A 162 -3.54 -20.81 -34.09
N GLN A 163 -3.04 -21.37 -32.97
CA GLN A 163 -2.50 -20.59 -31.85
C GLN A 163 -3.44 -19.46 -31.36
N VAL A 164 -4.71 -19.82 -31.15
CA VAL A 164 -5.73 -18.86 -30.73
C VAL A 164 -5.39 -18.28 -29.36
N THR A 165 -5.32 -16.96 -29.27
CA THR A 165 -5.05 -16.16 -28.08
C THR A 165 -6.18 -15.16 -27.81
N LEU A 166 -6.17 -14.55 -26.62
CA LEU A 166 -7.08 -13.45 -26.27
C LEU A 166 -7.07 -12.33 -27.32
N SER A 167 -5.91 -12.03 -27.92
CA SER A 167 -5.77 -10.97 -28.92
C SER A 167 -6.27 -11.35 -30.30
N SER A 168 -6.30 -12.64 -30.66
CA SER A 168 -6.81 -13.11 -31.95
C SER A 168 -8.30 -13.47 -31.93
N ASP A 169 -8.83 -13.78 -30.74
CA ASP A 169 -10.24 -14.16 -30.54
C ASP A 169 -11.26 -13.13 -31.08
N PRO A 170 -11.03 -11.81 -31.06
CA PRO A 170 -11.96 -10.84 -31.63
C PRO A 170 -12.19 -10.96 -33.15
N CYS A 171 -11.33 -11.69 -33.87
CA CYS A 171 -11.27 -11.66 -35.35
C CYS A 171 -11.22 -10.22 -35.87
N ALA A 172 -10.39 -9.43 -35.21
CA ALA A 172 -10.16 -8.03 -35.50
C ALA A 172 -8.72 -7.70 -35.10
N ASN A 173 -8.05 -6.85 -35.87
CA ASN A 173 -6.74 -6.32 -35.50
C ASN A 173 -6.86 -4.83 -35.14
N THR A 174 -6.08 -4.39 -34.15
CA THR A 174 -6.00 -2.98 -33.76
C THR A 174 -4.71 -2.34 -34.27
N THR A 175 -4.78 -1.08 -34.65
CA THR A 175 -3.61 -0.32 -35.11
C THR A 175 -3.76 1.16 -34.78
N GLY A 176 -2.67 1.80 -34.37
CA GLY A 176 -2.63 3.24 -34.15
C GLY A 176 -2.60 4.07 -35.44
N GLU A 177 -2.42 3.43 -36.59
CA GLU A 177 -2.20 4.09 -37.87
C GLU A 177 -3.16 3.60 -38.95
N ARG A 178 -3.58 4.52 -39.82
CA ARG A 178 -4.35 4.25 -41.02
C ARG A 178 -3.59 4.77 -42.23
N GLU A 179 -3.27 3.88 -43.17
CA GLU A 179 -2.47 4.21 -44.36
C GLU A 179 -1.14 4.91 -44.04
N GLY A 180 -0.50 4.52 -42.93
CA GLY A 180 0.76 5.12 -42.44
C GLY A 180 0.58 6.48 -41.75
N VAL A 181 -0.65 6.92 -41.51
CA VAL A 181 -0.96 8.15 -40.77
C VAL A 181 -1.44 7.79 -39.36
N PRO A 182 -0.73 8.19 -38.30
CA PRO A 182 -1.16 8.00 -36.92
C PRO A 182 -2.51 8.66 -36.62
N ILE A 183 -3.31 8.03 -35.77
CA ILE A 183 -4.60 8.55 -35.29
C ILE A 183 -4.45 9.89 -34.56
N GLY A 184 -3.28 10.14 -33.98
CA GLY A 184 -2.92 11.38 -33.30
C GLY A 184 -1.42 11.51 -33.09
N PRO A 185 -0.96 12.65 -32.55
CA PRO A 185 0.44 12.87 -32.22
C PRO A 185 0.97 11.79 -31.28
N LYS A 186 2.21 11.35 -31.50
CA LYS A 186 2.86 10.33 -30.69
C LYS A 186 3.57 10.97 -29.50
N ALA A 187 3.44 10.39 -28.32
CA ALA A 187 4.24 10.77 -27.15
C ALA A 187 5.62 10.08 -27.19
N ALA A 188 6.31 9.96 -26.05
CA ALA A 188 7.59 9.27 -26.02
C ALA A 188 7.46 7.75 -26.21
N SER A 189 6.38 7.17 -25.68
CA SER A 189 6.06 5.75 -25.84
C SER A 189 5.39 5.44 -27.17
N ASP A 190 5.82 4.34 -27.79
CA ASP A 190 5.33 3.93 -29.11
C ASP A 190 3.83 3.64 -29.16
N TRP A 191 3.28 3.17 -28.04
CA TRP A 191 1.88 2.79 -27.89
C TRP A 191 0.95 3.98 -27.56
N LEU A 192 1.51 5.14 -27.17
CA LEU A 192 0.74 6.28 -26.67
C LEU A 192 0.54 7.32 -27.79
N LEU A 193 -0.60 7.21 -28.46
CA LEU A 193 -1.05 8.17 -29.48
C LEU A 193 -2.13 9.07 -28.88
N ILE A 194 -1.83 10.37 -28.85
CA ILE A 194 -2.65 11.39 -28.20
C ILE A 194 -3.93 11.58 -29.02
N TYR A 195 -5.04 11.05 -28.50
CA TYR A 195 -6.35 11.17 -29.12
C TYR A 195 -7.42 11.57 -28.09
N PRO A 196 -7.60 12.87 -27.81
CA PRO A 196 -8.48 13.33 -26.75
C PRO A 196 -9.95 12.90 -26.94
N LYS A 197 -10.46 12.85 -28.17
CA LYS A 197 -11.87 12.51 -28.42
C LYS A 197 -12.26 11.11 -27.94
N GLY A 198 -11.31 10.17 -27.90
CA GLY A 198 -11.59 8.80 -27.51
C GLY A 198 -12.05 8.66 -26.05
N ILE A 199 -11.56 9.49 -25.12
CA ILE A 199 -12.03 9.42 -23.72
C ILE A 199 -13.51 9.78 -23.61
N ARG A 200 -13.93 10.80 -24.36
CA ARG A 200 -15.33 11.25 -24.43
C ARG A 200 -16.20 10.16 -25.04
N ASP A 201 -15.77 9.58 -26.15
CA ASP A 201 -16.57 8.58 -26.85
C ASP A 201 -16.68 7.29 -26.01
N LEU A 202 -15.64 6.89 -25.29
CA LEU A 202 -15.67 5.79 -24.33
C LEU A 202 -16.63 6.08 -23.16
N ILE A 203 -16.61 7.29 -22.59
CA ILE A 203 -17.54 7.70 -21.53
C ILE A 203 -18.98 7.66 -22.03
N LEU A 204 -19.25 8.20 -23.23
CA LEU A 204 -20.60 8.19 -23.81
C LEU A 204 -21.06 6.78 -24.17
N TYR A 205 -20.15 5.93 -24.65
CA TYR A 205 -20.43 4.52 -24.87
C TYR A 205 -20.84 3.82 -23.57
N ALA A 206 -20.08 4.02 -22.49
CA ALA A 206 -20.43 3.50 -21.18
C ALA A 206 -21.79 4.04 -20.70
N LYS A 207 -22.07 5.33 -20.93
CA LYS A 207 -23.35 5.94 -20.62
C LYS A 207 -24.53 5.24 -21.31
N TYR A 208 -24.47 5.12 -22.62
CA TYR A 208 -25.59 4.62 -23.41
C TYR A 208 -25.76 3.11 -23.32
N LYS A 209 -24.66 2.35 -23.20
CA LYS A 209 -24.71 0.88 -23.13
C LYS A 209 -24.97 0.36 -21.71
N PHE A 210 -24.34 0.97 -20.69
CA PHE A 210 -24.26 0.42 -19.34
C PHE A 210 -25.04 1.20 -18.28
N LYS A 211 -26.15 1.83 -18.70
CA LYS A 211 -27.09 2.55 -17.81
C LYS A 211 -26.45 3.72 -17.05
N ASP A 212 -25.57 4.47 -17.73
CA ASP A 212 -25.00 5.71 -17.20
C ASP A 212 -24.34 5.57 -15.82
N PRO A 213 -23.32 4.70 -15.68
CA PRO A 213 -22.65 4.50 -14.41
C PRO A 213 -21.97 5.79 -13.94
N VAL A 214 -21.78 5.92 -12.63
CA VAL A 214 -20.91 6.95 -12.07
C VAL A 214 -19.48 6.63 -12.46
N ILE A 215 -18.77 7.59 -13.06
CA ILE A 215 -17.43 7.39 -13.62
C ILE A 215 -16.40 8.28 -12.91
N TYR A 216 -15.24 7.71 -12.62
CA TYR A 216 -14.01 8.44 -12.33
C TYR A 216 -12.96 8.09 -13.39
N ILE A 217 -12.25 9.08 -13.91
CA ILE A 217 -11.04 8.79 -14.69
C ILE A 217 -9.93 8.56 -13.69
N THR A 218 -9.60 7.30 -13.42
CA THR A 218 -8.68 6.87 -12.37
C THR A 218 -7.21 6.97 -12.79
N GLU A 219 -6.94 6.94 -14.10
CA GLU A 219 -5.65 7.30 -14.67
C GLU A 219 -5.82 7.94 -16.05
N ASN A 220 -5.05 9.00 -16.29
CA ASN A 220 -4.85 9.59 -17.61
C ASN A 220 -3.54 10.37 -17.61
N GLY A 221 -2.73 10.24 -18.66
CA GLY A 221 -1.45 10.92 -18.72
C GLY A 221 -0.73 10.74 -20.04
N ARG A 222 0.35 11.52 -20.23
CA ARG A 222 1.29 11.34 -21.34
C ARG A 222 2.72 11.34 -20.84
N ASP A 223 3.54 10.56 -21.52
CA ASP A 223 4.94 10.43 -21.21
C ASP A 223 5.84 11.31 -22.07
N GLU A 224 7.04 11.53 -21.52
CA GLU A 224 8.14 12.21 -22.20
C GLU A 224 9.41 11.36 -22.06
N PHE A 225 10.35 11.50 -22.99
CA PHE A 225 11.65 10.85 -22.87
C PHE A 225 12.37 11.41 -21.63
N ARG A 226 12.96 10.52 -20.84
CA ARG A 226 13.91 10.95 -19.82
C ARG A 226 15.15 11.49 -20.53
N THR A 227 15.58 12.67 -20.12
CA THR A 227 16.84 13.28 -20.57
C THR A 227 17.70 13.62 -19.36
N ASP A 228 19.01 13.78 -19.54
CA ASP A 228 19.93 14.20 -18.47
C ASP A 228 19.75 15.66 -18.03
N LYS A 229 18.74 16.36 -18.55
CA LYS A 229 18.47 17.76 -18.26
C LYS A 229 17.19 17.89 -17.44
N ILE A 230 17.25 18.73 -16.41
CA ILE A 230 16.06 19.17 -15.69
C ILE A 230 15.21 20.01 -16.66
N PHE A 231 14.03 19.51 -16.98
CA PHE A 231 13.09 20.16 -17.88
C PHE A 231 11.79 20.46 -17.14
N LEU A 232 11.60 21.74 -16.80
CA LEU A 232 10.44 22.24 -16.06
C LEU A 232 9.36 22.88 -16.96
N LYS A 233 9.58 22.93 -18.28
CA LYS A 233 8.65 23.54 -19.24
C LYS A 233 7.69 22.51 -19.82
N ASP A 234 6.62 22.22 -19.09
CA ASP A 234 5.74 21.08 -19.34
C ASP A 234 4.59 21.35 -20.34
N GLY A 235 4.87 22.07 -21.43
CA GLY A 235 3.85 22.59 -22.35
C GLY A 235 2.99 21.50 -22.99
N GLU A 236 3.62 20.43 -23.49
CA GLU A 236 2.91 19.35 -24.18
C GLU A 236 1.99 18.56 -23.22
N ARG A 237 2.39 18.38 -21.95
CA ARG A 237 1.54 17.74 -20.94
C ARG A 237 0.39 18.62 -20.52
N ILE A 238 0.62 19.93 -20.40
CA ILE A 238 -0.45 20.91 -20.17
C ILE A 238 -1.47 20.84 -21.31
N ASP A 239 -1.02 20.87 -22.57
CA ASP A 239 -1.89 20.80 -23.74
C ASP A 239 -2.65 19.46 -23.81
N TYR A 240 -2.00 18.35 -23.47
CA TYR A 240 -2.64 17.04 -23.37
C TYR A 240 -3.80 17.05 -22.37
N TYR A 241 -3.56 17.51 -21.14
CA TYR A 241 -4.59 17.53 -20.11
C TYR A 241 -5.71 18.52 -20.45
N ALA A 242 -5.38 19.70 -20.99
CA ALA A 242 -6.38 20.67 -21.40
C ALA A 242 -7.36 20.08 -22.43
N GLN A 243 -6.83 19.38 -23.45
CA GLN A 243 -7.67 18.76 -24.49
C GLN A 243 -8.51 17.59 -23.94
N HIS A 244 -7.97 16.75 -23.06
CA HIS A 244 -8.75 15.64 -22.47
C HIS A 244 -9.82 16.15 -21.51
N LEU A 245 -9.52 17.17 -20.70
CA LEU A 245 -10.49 17.81 -19.81
C LEU A 245 -11.61 18.51 -20.59
N GLU A 246 -11.32 19.09 -21.75
CA GLU A 246 -12.34 19.63 -22.66
C GLU A 246 -13.29 18.53 -23.15
N MET A 247 -12.75 17.37 -23.53
CA MET A 247 -13.54 16.21 -23.95
C MET A 247 -14.38 15.62 -22.82
N LEU A 248 -13.85 15.58 -21.59
CA LEU A 248 -14.60 15.25 -20.38
C LEU A 248 -15.76 16.22 -20.15
N LYS A 249 -15.49 17.53 -20.24
CA LYS A 249 -16.49 18.57 -20.09
C LYS A 249 -17.61 18.41 -21.11
N ASP A 250 -17.28 18.06 -22.36
CA ASP A 250 -18.29 17.79 -23.38
C ASP A 250 -19.16 16.56 -23.02
N ALA A 251 -18.57 15.44 -22.62
CA ALA A 251 -19.32 14.26 -22.17
C ALA A 251 -20.25 14.57 -20.98
N ILE A 252 -19.76 15.34 -20.00
CA ILE A 252 -20.56 15.82 -18.85
C ILE A 252 -21.71 16.71 -19.34
N SER A 253 -21.49 17.58 -20.33
CA SER A 253 -22.54 18.44 -20.89
C SER A 253 -23.66 17.67 -21.58
N ILE A 254 -23.37 16.47 -22.09
CA ILE A 254 -24.34 15.49 -22.64
C ILE A 254 -24.99 14.64 -21.52
N GLY A 255 -24.62 14.90 -20.26
CA GLY A 255 -25.21 14.33 -19.06
C GLY A 255 -24.52 13.07 -18.55
N ALA A 256 -23.30 12.74 -19.00
CA ALA A 256 -22.54 11.62 -18.42
C ALA A 256 -22.15 11.91 -16.96
N GLN A 257 -22.20 10.88 -16.11
CA GLN A 257 -21.94 11.03 -14.67
C GLN A 257 -20.45 10.92 -14.30
N VAL A 258 -19.61 11.82 -14.81
CA VAL A 258 -18.19 11.87 -14.43
C VAL A 258 -17.99 12.70 -13.16
N LYS A 259 -17.31 12.14 -12.15
CA LYS A 259 -17.15 12.73 -10.81
C LYS A 259 -15.73 13.13 -10.45
N GLY A 260 -14.73 12.58 -11.14
CA GLY A 260 -13.34 12.95 -10.90
C GLY A 260 -12.41 12.55 -12.02
N PHE A 261 -11.23 13.16 -11.99
CA PHE A 261 -10.15 12.97 -12.94
C PHE A 261 -8.83 12.95 -12.19
N PHE A 262 -8.11 11.84 -12.31
CA PHE A 262 -6.85 11.57 -11.64
C PHE A 262 -5.76 11.44 -12.70
N VAL A 263 -4.72 12.25 -12.53
CA VAL A 263 -3.56 12.32 -13.42
C VAL A 263 -2.61 11.15 -13.12
N TRP A 264 -2.12 10.51 -14.18
CA TRP A 264 -0.96 9.63 -14.10
C TRP A 264 0.27 10.40 -14.63
N SER A 265 1.23 10.77 -13.79
CA SER A 265 1.35 10.49 -12.34
C SER A 265 1.74 11.74 -11.55
N LEU A 266 1.63 11.69 -10.22
CA LEU A 266 2.02 12.83 -9.38
C LEU A 266 3.52 13.10 -9.46
N LEU A 267 4.33 12.03 -9.39
CA LEU A 267 5.79 12.05 -9.38
C LEU A 267 6.30 11.15 -10.49
N ASP A 268 7.43 11.49 -11.11
CA ASP A 268 8.11 10.56 -12.02
C ASP A 268 8.38 9.23 -11.30
N ASN A 269 7.96 8.11 -11.91
CA ASN A 269 8.02 6.79 -11.28
C ASN A 269 8.57 5.73 -12.26
N PHE A 270 8.55 4.46 -11.85
CA PHE A 270 8.98 3.33 -12.68
C PHE A 270 7.87 2.91 -13.64
N GLU A 271 8.10 3.07 -14.95
CA GLU A 271 7.10 2.83 -15.98
C GLU A 271 7.24 1.42 -16.58
N TRP A 272 6.67 0.43 -15.89
CA TRP A 272 6.51 -0.97 -16.34
C TRP A 272 7.69 -1.52 -17.16
N SER A 273 7.46 -1.92 -18.42
CA SER A 273 8.48 -2.48 -19.32
C SER A 273 9.52 -1.47 -19.79
N THR A 274 9.27 -0.16 -19.61
CA THR A 274 10.17 0.92 -20.02
C THR A 274 11.07 1.42 -18.87
N GLY A 275 10.83 0.96 -17.63
CA GLY A 275 11.57 1.39 -16.45
C GLY A 275 11.58 2.91 -16.31
N TYR A 276 12.75 3.51 -16.10
CA TYR A 276 12.90 4.97 -15.97
C TYR A 276 13.28 5.68 -17.27
N THR A 277 13.11 5.06 -18.44
CA THR A 277 13.50 5.68 -19.73
C THR A 277 12.53 6.75 -20.20
N VAL A 278 11.30 6.71 -19.71
CA VAL A 278 10.25 7.72 -19.93
C VAL A 278 9.70 8.20 -18.59
N ARG A 279 8.89 9.26 -18.60
CA ARG A 279 8.36 9.87 -17.38
C ARG A 279 6.95 10.45 -17.57
N PHE A 280 6.05 10.17 -16.64
CA PHE A 280 4.68 10.69 -16.61
C PHE A 280 4.43 11.77 -15.55
N GLY A 281 5.36 11.99 -14.62
CA GLY A 281 5.15 12.78 -13.42
C GLY A 281 4.89 14.26 -13.68
N LEU A 282 3.88 14.81 -12.99
CA LEU A 282 3.71 16.26 -12.86
C LEU A 282 4.87 16.90 -12.09
N VAL A 283 5.41 16.17 -11.11
CA VAL A 283 6.56 16.57 -10.32
C VAL A 283 7.77 15.78 -10.79
N PHE A 284 8.75 16.52 -11.31
CA PHE A 284 10.03 15.96 -11.73
C PHE A 284 10.77 15.31 -10.56
N VAL A 285 11.28 14.09 -10.77
CA VAL A 285 12.16 13.41 -9.80
C VAL A 285 13.57 13.37 -10.36
N ASP A 286 14.51 13.97 -9.63
CA ASP A 286 15.94 13.85 -9.95
C ASP A 286 16.50 12.54 -9.38
N PHE A 287 16.51 11.49 -10.20
CA PHE A 287 17.11 10.21 -9.81
C PHE A 287 18.65 10.23 -9.75
N ASN A 288 19.29 11.32 -10.20
CA ASN A 288 20.74 11.48 -10.14
C ASN A 288 21.18 12.29 -8.90
N ASP A 289 20.25 12.96 -8.21
CA ASP A 289 20.50 13.54 -6.90
C ASP A 289 20.55 12.40 -5.89
N GLY A 290 21.78 11.93 -5.65
CA GLY A 290 22.06 10.67 -4.98
C GLY A 290 21.27 10.51 -3.69
N LEU A 291 20.69 9.33 -3.51
CA LEU A 291 20.34 8.77 -2.20
C LEU A 291 21.59 8.52 -1.33
N THR A 292 22.68 9.26 -1.55
CA THR A 292 23.95 9.19 -0.85
C THR A 292 24.44 10.61 -0.54
N ASN A 293 24.85 10.85 0.70
CA ASN A 293 25.52 12.10 1.03
C ASN A 293 26.85 12.20 0.25
N HIS A 294 27.29 13.43 -0.03
CA HIS A 294 28.49 13.74 -0.81
C HIS A 294 29.82 13.20 -0.24
N SER A 295 29.81 12.37 0.80
CA SER A 295 31.01 11.91 1.53
C SER A 295 31.21 10.40 1.61
N ASN A 296 30.37 9.57 0.97
CA ASN A 296 30.36 8.09 1.16
C ASN A 296 30.25 7.68 2.64
N HIS A 297 29.68 8.54 3.49
CA HIS A 297 29.54 8.27 4.91
C HIS A 297 28.22 7.54 5.17
N GLN A 298 28.28 6.28 5.60
CA GLN A 298 27.11 5.55 6.09
C GLN A 298 26.61 6.21 7.38
N ILE A 299 25.33 6.59 7.40
CA ILE A 299 24.70 7.31 8.52
C ILE A 299 24.54 6.44 9.79
N GLY A 300 24.58 5.12 9.61
CA GLY A 300 24.48 4.12 10.67
C GLY A 300 24.71 2.72 10.10
N PRO A 301 24.90 1.70 10.96
CA PRO A 301 25.07 0.33 10.50
C PRO A 301 23.80 -0.13 9.76
N GLU A 302 24.02 -0.91 8.71
CA GLU A 302 22.97 -1.44 7.84
C GLU A 302 22.71 -2.93 8.11
N GLU A 303 21.52 -3.38 7.77
CA GLU A 303 21.22 -4.82 7.65
C GLU A 303 21.78 -5.40 6.33
N ASP A 304 21.82 -6.73 6.20
CA ASP A 304 22.51 -7.45 5.11
C ASP A 304 22.16 -6.98 3.68
N ARG A 305 21.00 -6.36 3.45
CA ARG A 305 20.57 -5.78 2.15
C ARG A 305 20.73 -4.26 2.01
N GLY A 306 21.02 -3.51 3.08
CA GLY A 306 21.15 -2.06 3.02
C GLY A 306 19.84 -1.27 2.86
N ILE A 307 18.68 -1.86 3.15
CA ILE A 307 17.36 -1.22 3.00
C ILE A 307 17.10 -0.23 4.15
N LEU A 308 17.48 -0.59 5.37
CA LEU A 308 17.35 0.24 6.56
C LEU A 308 18.69 0.45 7.25
N HIS A 309 18.93 1.69 7.67
CA HIS A 309 20.05 2.06 8.54
C HIS A 309 19.55 2.23 9.98
N SER A 310 20.30 1.69 10.94
CA SER A 310 20.07 1.94 12.36
C SER A 310 20.64 3.30 12.73
N VAL A 311 19.78 4.29 13.00
CA VAL A 311 20.18 5.65 13.43
C VAL A 311 19.45 6.04 14.72
N PRO A 312 19.83 5.48 15.88
CA PRO A 312 19.13 5.68 17.15
C PRO A 312 18.95 7.17 17.53
N GLU A 313 19.98 8.00 17.30
CA GLU A 313 19.93 9.43 17.61
C GLU A 313 18.90 10.17 16.74
N GLY A 314 18.58 9.63 15.57
CA GLY A 314 17.52 10.12 14.69
C GLY A 314 16.17 10.12 15.39
N LEU A 315 15.84 9.05 16.12
CA LEU A 315 14.59 8.94 16.87
C LEU A 315 14.48 10.06 17.91
N ARG A 316 15.51 10.27 18.73
CA ARG A 316 15.53 11.35 19.73
C ARG A 316 15.43 12.73 19.09
N LYS A 317 16.11 12.97 17.96
CA LYS A 317 16.03 14.25 17.23
C LYS A 317 14.62 14.52 16.71
N VAL A 318 13.95 13.53 16.12
CA VAL A 318 12.58 13.67 15.63
C VAL A 318 11.61 13.94 16.76
N LEU A 319 11.73 13.25 17.90
CA LEU A 319 10.89 13.49 19.08
C LEU A 319 11.08 14.90 19.65
N ASN A 320 12.32 15.37 19.77
CA ASN A 320 12.60 16.74 20.19
C ASN A 320 12.04 17.77 19.22
N TYR A 321 12.19 17.53 17.90
CA TYR A 321 11.59 18.40 16.89
C TYR A 321 10.07 18.47 17.03
N ILE A 322 9.40 17.33 17.25
CA ILE A 322 7.95 17.28 17.46
C ILE A 322 7.56 18.08 18.71
N LYS A 323 8.30 17.88 19.81
CA LYS A 323 8.12 18.61 21.07
C LYS A 323 8.23 20.12 20.87
N ASP A 324 9.35 20.57 20.31
CA ASP A 324 9.69 21.99 20.23
C ASP A 324 8.82 22.73 19.20
N LYS A 325 8.48 22.07 18.09
CA LYS A 325 7.70 22.69 17.00
C LYS A 325 6.20 22.63 17.21
N TYR A 326 5.68 21.56 17.80
CA TYR A 326 4.23 21.31 17.89
C TYR A 326 3.70 21.34 19.32
N ASN A 327 4.41 22.01 20.24
CA ASN A 327 3.99 22.22 21.63
C ASN A 327 3.79 20.90 22.41
N ASN A 328 4.75 19.98 22.26
CA ASN A 328 4.82 18.71 22.97
C ASN A 328 3.52 17.89 22.99
N PRO A 329 2.98 17.53 21.81
CA PRO A 329 1.79 16.71 21.75
C PRO A 329 2.09 15.31 22.31
N THR A 330 1.05 14.62 22.78
CA THR A 330 1.16 13.20 23.16
C THR A 330 1.51 12.33 21.96
N VAL A 331 2.56 11.53 22.06
CA VAL A 331 3.07 10.66 21.00
C VAL A 331 3.02 9.19 21.40
N TYR A 332 2.63 8.34 20.45
CA TYR A 332 2.81 6.89 20.51
C TYR A 332 3.65 6.44 19.31
N ILE A 333 4.77 5.78 19.56
CA ILE A 333 5.59 5.18 18.50
C ILE A 333 4.94 3.84 18.14
N LYS A 334 4.16 3.83 17.07
CA LYS A 334 3.39 2.65 16.67
C LYS A 334 4.20 1.58 15.94
N GLU A 335 5.32 1.96 15.34
CA GLU A 335 6.19 1.05 14.61
C GLU A 335 7.64 1.51 14.76
N ASN A 336 8.50 0.61 15.20
CA ASN A 336 9.95 0.76 15.13
C ASN A 336 10.57 -0.63 15.14
N GLY A 337 11.46 -0.92 14.18
CA GLY A 337 12.02 -2.24 14.01
C GLY A 337 13.03 -2.31 12.88
N ILE A 338 13.69 -3.47 12.78
CA ILE A 338 14.70 -3.76 11.76
C ILE A 338 14.50 -5.17 11.21
N ASN A 339 14.66 -5.31 9.89
CA ASN A 339 14.56 -6.59 9.22
C ASN A 339 15.86 -7.41 9.31
N ASP A 340 15.71 -8.72 9.18
CA ASP A 340 16.75 -9.60 8.66
C ASP A 340 16.37 -10.04 7.24
N TYR A 341 17.38 -10.30 6.42
CA TYR A 341 17.18 -10.89 5.10
C TYR A 341 17.34 -12.42 5.13
N ASP A 342 16.39 -13.11 4.51
CA ASP A 342 16.32 -14.55 4.33
C ASP A 342 16.12 -14.90 2.85
N ASP A 343 17.20 -15.32 2.19
CA ASP A 343 17.21 -15.85 0.81
C ASP A 343 17.05 -17.38 0.76
N GLY A 344 16.72 -18.01 1.89
CA GLY A 344 16.65 -19.46 2.03
C GLY A 344 18.01 -20.15 2.19
N THR A 345 19.12 -19.41 2.28
CA THR A 345 20.45 -20.01 2.50
C THR A 345 20.81 -20.19 3.98
N LYS A 346 20.19 -19.39 4.87
CA LYS A 346 20.42 -19.45 6.31
C LYS A 346 19.62 -20.59 6.94
N SER A 347 20.24 -21.32 7.88
CA SER A 347 19.50 -22.29 8.68
C SER A 347 18.51 -21.57 9.62
N ARG A 348 17.41 -22.23 10.00
CA ARG A 348 16.49 -21.68 11.00
C ARG A 348 17.24 -21.33 12.29
N GLU A 349 18.15 -22.19 12.74
CA GLU A 349 18.96 -21.96 13.93
C GLU A 349 19.83 -20.70 13.86
N ASP A 350 20.21 -20.24 12.66
CA ASP A 350 20.94 -19.00 12.46
C ASP A 350 19.98 -17.79 12.39
N ILE A 351 18.82 -17.93 11.74
CA ILE A 351 17.79 -16.88 11.69
C ILE A 351 17.26 -16.54 13.09
N LEU A 352 17.14 -17.54 13.97
CA LEU A 352 16.68 -17.32 15.34
C LEU A 352 17.69 -16.50 16.19
N LYS A 353 18.95 -16.36 15.77
CA LYS A 353 20.01 -15.62 16.48
C LYS A 353 20.13 -14.17 15.98
N ASP A 354 19.08 -13.40 16.17
CA ASP A 354 18.91 -12.04 15.64
C ASP A 354 19.57 -10.94 16.50
N THR A 355 20.88 -11.08 16.75
CA THR A 355 21.65 -10.16 17.60
C THR A 355 21.67 -8.72 17.11
N PHE A 356 21.58 -8.49 15.79
CA PHE A 356 21.49 -7.14 15.24
C PHE A 356 20.15 -6.46 15.59
N ARG A 357 19.04 -7.21 15.55
CA ARG A 357 17.72 -6.72 15.99
C ARG A 357 17.71 -6.36 17.47
N ILE A 358 18.34 -7.18 18.31
CA ILE A 358 18.52 -6.85 19.74
C ILE A 358 19.25 -5.52 19.89
N LYS A 359 20.40 -5.37 19.24
CA LYS A 359 21.19 -4.13 19.31
C LYS A 359 20.43 -2.91 18.79
N TYR A 360 19.69 -3.07 17.69
CA TYR A 360 18.85 -2.01 17.14
C TYR A 360 17.84 -1.51 18.18
N HIS A 361 17.07 -2.41 18.79
CA HIS A 361 16.07 -2.02 19.78
C HIS A 361 16.69 -1.46 21.06
N GLU A 362 17.80 -2.03 21.53
CA GLU A 362 18.54 -1.54 22.68
C GLU A 362 18.97 -0.07 22.48
N ASP A 363 19.65 0.23 21.38
CA ASP A 363 20.15 1.57 21.10
C ASP A 363 18.97 2.58 20.91
N HIS A 364 17.90 2.19 20.21
CA HIS A 364 16.73 3.05 20.00
C HIS A 364 15.94 3.29 21.29
N LEU A 365 15.78 2.28 22.13
CA LEU A 365 15.12 2.41 23.44
C LEU A 365 15.95 3.28 24.39
N GLU A 366 17.27 3.27 24.29
CA GLU A 366 18.12 4.20 25.04
C GLU A 366 17.88 5.66 24.63
N GLN A 367 17.81 5.93 23.32
CA GLN A 367 17.54 7.27 22.82
C GLN A 367 16.10 7.72 23.12
N LEU A 368 15.13 6.79 23.09
CA LEU A 368 13.77 7.05 23.53
C LEU A 368 13.68 7.36 25.02
N HIS A 369 14.37 6.58 25.86
CA HIS A 369 14.46 6.83 27.29
C HIS A 369 15.01 8.23 27.56
N LYS A 370 16.09 8.63 26.89
CA LYS A 370 16.65 9.99 27.00
C LYS A 370 15.65 11.06 26.54
N ALA A 371 14.96 10.84 25.41
CA ALA A 371 13.94 11.77 24.91
C ALA A 371 12.79 11.98 25.93
N VAL A 372 12.36 10.92 26.61
CA VAL A 372 11.27 10.98 27.61
C VAL A 372 11.76 11.55 28.94
N MET A 373 12.86 11.02 29.48
CA MET A 373 13.30 11.27 30.85
C MET A 373 14.19 12.49 31.00
N GLU A 374 15.01 12.80 29.98
CA GLU A 374 15.93 13.96 30.01
C GLU A 374 15.34 15.15 29.26
N ASP A 375 14.76 14.92 28.07
CA ASP A 375 14.32 16.02 27.21
C ASP A 375 12.86 16.43 27.43
N GLY A 376 12.07 15.61 28.14
CA GLY A 376 10.67 15.89 28.45
C GLY A 376 9.69 15.72 27.27
N CYS A 377 10.01 14.88 26.28
CA CYS A 377 9.08 14.55 25.20
C CYS A 377 7.90 13.73 25.73
N ASP A 378 6.65 14.12 25.39
CA ASP A 378 5.42 13.45 25.84
C ASP A 378 5.14 12.14 25.06
N VAL A 379 6.03 11.16 25.17
CA VAL A 379 5.85 9.84 24.55
C VAL A 379 5.25 8.85 25.56
N ARG A 380 4.15 8.20 25.19
CA ARG A 380 3.37 7.32 26.08
C ARG A 380 3.44 5.85 25.72
N GLY A 381 3.98 5.50 24.57
CA GLY A 381 4.21 4.10 24.25
C GLY A 381 5.12 3.84 23.07
N TYR A 382 5.63 2.61 23.06
CA TYR A 382 6.53 2.06 22.04
C TYR A 382 6.04 0.67 21.61
N TYR A 383 5.91 0.49 20.31
CA TYR A 383 5.46 -0.75 19.71
C TYR A 383 6.51 -1.26 18.73
N ALA A 384 7.12 -2.40 19.06
CA ALA A 384 8.11 -3.04 18.18
C ALA A 384 7.43 -3.54 16.90
N TRP A 385 7.95 -3.16 15.73
CA TRP A 385 7.58 -3.74 14.44
C TRP A 385 8.55 -4.90 14.13
N SER A 386 8.11 -6.14 14.07
CA SER A 386 6.74 -6.63 14.28
C SER A 386 6.71 -7.86 15.19
N LEU A 387 5.51 -8.27 15.60
CA LEU A 387 5.41 -9.45 16.47
C LEU A 387 5.84 -10.72 15.73
N LEU A 388 5.42 -10.86 14.48
CA LEU A 388 5.59 -12.05 13.65
C LEU A 388 6.18 -11.63 12.30
N ASP A 389 7.05 -12.47 11.75
CA ASP A 389 7.42 -12.36 10.34
C ASP A 389 6.14 -12.37 9.49
N ASN A 390 6.05 -11.49 8.50
CA ASN A 390 4.87 -11.30 7.67
C ASN A 390 5.27 -10.92 6.23
N PHE A 391 4.29 -10.46 5.44
CA PHE A 391 4.50 -10.06 4.04
C PHE A 391 4.98 -8.61 3.96
N GLU A 392 6.22 -8.40 3.51
CA GLU A 392 6.87 -7.09 3.43
C GLU A 392 6.84 -6.54 2.00
N TRP A 393 5.62 -6.29 1.49
CA TRP A 393 5.35 -5.58 0.24
C TRP A 393 6.18 -6.09 -0.96
N GLU A 394 6.99 -5.23 -1.58
CA GLU A 394 7.83 -5.55 -2.74
C GLU A 394 8.90 -6.61 -2.45
N HIS A 395 9.18 -6.91 -1.18
CA HIS A 395 10.15 -7.91 -0.75
C HIS A 395 9.52 -9.25 -0.39
N GLY A 396 8.19 -9.34 -0.43
CA GLY A 396 7.44 -10.54 -0.12
C GLY A 396 7.78 -11.10 1.25
N TYR A 397 8.02 -12.40 1.34
CA TYR A 397 8.31 -13.11 2.59
C TYR A 397 9.81 -13.25 2.91
N SER A 398 10.69 -12.71 2.06
CA SER A 398 12.15 -12.82 2.21
C SER A 398 12.75 -11.79 3.19
N THR A 399 11.98 -10.75 3.51
CA THR A 399 12.34 -9.74 4.52
C THR A 399 11.58 -10.05 5.80
N ARG A 400 12.30 -10.16 6.93
CA ARG A 400 11.75 -10.66 8.19
C ARG A 400 11.92 -9.65 9.32
N PHE A 401 10.85 -8.93 9.68
CA PHE A 401 10.85 -7.98 10.81
C PHE A 401 10.44 -8.59 12.15
N GLY A 402 9.87 -9.80 12.16
CA GLY A 402 9.22 -10.36 13.33
C GLY A 402 10.16 -10.64 14.48
N LEU A 403 9.68 -10.47 15.72
CA LEU A 403 10.31 -11.06 16.90
C LEU A 403 10.17 -12.59 16.88
N TYR A 404 9.09 -13.11 16.28
CA TYR A 404 8.90 -14.53 16.03
C TYR A 404 9.15 -14.85 14.56
N PHE A 405 9.99 -15.86 14.33
CA PHE A 405 10.14 -16.49 13.03
C PHE A 405 8.85 -17.23 12.65
N VAL A 406 8.38 -17.04 11.42
CA VAL A 406 7.27 -17.81 10.84
C VAL A 406 7.82 -18.75 9.78
N ASP A 407 7.56 -20.05 9.98
CA ASP A 407 7.93 -21.11 9.05
C ASP A 407 6.85 -21.25 7.95
N TYR A 408 7.06 -20.57 6.83
CA TYR A 408 6.10 -20.53 5.73
C TYR A 408 5.90 -21.91 5.06
N ASP A 409 6.89 -22.79 5.14
CA ASP A 409 6.84 -24.12 4.53
C ASP A 409 6.23 -25.18 5.46
N ASN A 410 6.19 -24.91 6.76
CA ASN A 410 5.68 -25.84 7.76
C ASN A 410 4.49 -25.25 8.53
N ASN A 411 3.36 -25.12 7.83
CA ASN A 411 2.06 -24.75 8.41
C ASN A 411 2.09 -23.45 9.24
N LEU A 412 2.94 -22.49 8.84
CA LEU A 412 3.12 -21.22 9.54
C LEU A 412 3.52 -21.41 11.01
N GLU A 413 4.34 -22.40 11.37
CA GLU A 413 4.74 -22.58 12.76
C GLU A 413 5.59 -21.38 13.26
N ARG A 414 5.40 -20.96 14.53
CA ARG A 414 6.03 -19.76 15.11
C ARG A 414 7.14 -20.14 16.08
N TYR A 415 8.33 -19.60 15.87
CA TYR A 415 9.51 -19.83 16.71
C TYR A 415 10.05 -18.51 17.28
N PRO A 416 10.24 -18.39 18.60
CA PRO A 416 10.78 -17.17 19.19
C PRO A 416 12.26 -16.98 18.83
N LYS A 417 12.61 -15.81 18.29
CA LYS A 417 14.01 -15.40 18.08
C LYS A 417 14.65 -14.98 19.41
N ASP A 418 15.96 -14.75 19.43
CA ASP A 418 16.68 -14.30 20.63
C ASP A 418 16.17 -12.93 21.12
N SER A 419 15.73 -12.05 20.22
CA SER A 419 15.06 -10.79 20.57
C SER A 419 13.81 -10.97 21.45
N VAL A 420 13.07 -12.08 21.32
CA VAL A 420 11.93 -12.39 22.23
C VAL A 420 12.43 -12.63 23.65
N LYS A 421 13.56 -13.32 23.81
CA LYS A 421 14.16 -13.56 25.13
C LYS A 421 14.63 -12.24 25.74
N TRP A 422 15.31 -11.41 24.95
CA TRP A 422 15.75 -10.08 25.36
C TRP A 422 14.58 -9.19 25.78
N PHE A 423 13.52 -9.09 24.98
CA PHE A 423 12.32 -8.31 25.33
C PHE A 423 11.61 -8.83 26.58
N LYS A 424 11.56 -10.15 26.80
CA LYS A 424 11.00 -10.73 28.05
C LYS A 424 11.78 -10.27 29.27
N GLU A 425 13.11 -10.23 29.20
CA GLU A 425 13.94 -9.73 30.28
C GLU A 425 13.79 -8.22 30.46
N PHE A 426 13.77 -7.45 29.37
CA PHE A 426 13.58 -6.01 29.38
C PHE A 426 12.24 -5.61 30.02
N LEU A 427 11.17 -6.33 29.68
CA LEU A 427 9.82 -6.12 30.19
C LEU A 427 9.62 -6.68 31.60
N SER A 428 10.55 -7.49 32.11
CA SER A 428 10.44 -8.06 33.45
C SER A 428 10.44 -6.95 34.51
N ARG A 429 9.45 -6.98 35.40
CA ARG A 429 9.33 -6.01 36.50
C ARG A 429 10.17 -6.37 37.73
N VAL A 430 11.01 -7.40 37.65
CA VAL A 430 11.79 -7.90 38.79
C VAL A 430 12.96 -6.95 39.06
N SER A 431 12.97 -6.32 40.23
CA SER A 431 14.07 -5.46 40.67
C SER A 431 15.30 -6.28 41.06
N LYS A 432 16.49 -5.65 41.13
CA LYS A 432 17.76 -6.30 41.55
C LYS A 432 17.72 -6.91 42.97
N SER A 433 16.68 -6.66 43.77
CA SER A 433 16.46 -7.27 45.08
C SER A 433 15.24 -8.20 45.01
N GLY A 434 15.47 -9.52 45.01
CA GLY A 434 14.44 -10.54 44.81
C GLY A 434 13.27 -10.50 45.81
N GLN A 435 12.28 -9.67 45.52
CA GLN A 435 10.94 -9.74 46.09
C GLN A 435 9.92 -9.78 44.94
N GLU A 436 9.29 -10.93 44.78
CA GLU A 436 7.99 -11.14 44.12
C GLU A 436 6.87 -10.77 45.12
N ARG A 437 5.63 -10.39 44.80
CA ARG A 437 4.82 -10.23 43.58
C ARG A 437 3.57 -9.41 44.00
N GLU A 438 2.99 -8.60 43.11
CA GLU A 438 1.54 -8.40 43.07
C GLU A 438 1.08 -8.94 41.70
N GLU A 439 0.16 -9.91 41.73
CA GLU A 439 -0.50 -10.41 40.53
C GLU A 439 -1.51 -9.37 40.06
N GLU A 440 -1.42 -8.91 38.81
CA GLU A 440 -2.58 -8.26 38.18
C GLU A 440 -2.64 -8.41 36.65
N GLN A 441 -3.90 -8.53 36.23
CA GLN A 441 -4.51 -8.95 34.97
C GLN A 441 -3.65 -9.04 33.70
N VAL A 442 -3.44 -10.29 33.28
CA VAL A 442 -3.41 -10.64 31.84
C VAL A 442 -4.83 -10.44 31.32
N TRP A 443 -5.00 -9.64 30.26
CA TRP A 443 -6.28 -9.54 29.55
C TRP A 443 -6.51 -10.85 28.77
N ASP A 444 -7.11 -11.84 29.43
CA ASP A 444 -7.51 -13.11 28.84
C ASP A 444 -8.85 -12.95 28.11
N VAL A 445 -8.77 -12.83 26.78
CA VAL A 445 -9.94 -12.63 25.89
C VAL A 445 -10.81 -13.91 25.76
N THR A 446 -10.43 -15.03 26.38
CA THR A 446 -11.11 -16.32 26.17
C THR A 446 -12.11 -16.71 27.26
N ARG A 447 -12.28 -15.91 28.33
CA ARG A 447 -13.03 -16.33 29.53
C ARG A 447 -14.41 -15.70 29.77
N GLU A 448 -15.05 -15.12 28.77
CA GLU A 448 -16.45 -14.67 28.86
C GLU A 448 -17.43 -15.54 28.06
N ARG A 449 -17.39 -16.86 28.29
CA ARG A 449 -18.52 -17.74 27.99
C ARG A 449 -18.80 -18.68 29.16
N SER A 450 -19.22 -18.14 30.30
CA SER A 450 -20.24 -18.81 31.13
C SER A 450 -20.73 -17.92 32.26
N SER A 451 -22.06 -17.73 32.26
CA SER A 451 -22.93 -17.46 33.41
C SER A 451 -22.58 -16.28 34.33
N GLN A 452 -23.19 -15.11 34.09
CA GLN A 452 -24.27 -14.60 34.95
C GLN A 452 -24.85 -13.29 34.42
N GLU A 453 -26.17 -13.31 34.24
CA GLU A 453 -27.03 -12.14 34.03
C GLU A 453 -26.98 -11.13 35.19
N LYS A 454 -27.16 -9.86 34.80
CA LYS A 454 -27.62 -8.68 35.58
C LYS A 454 -26.58 -7.92 36.41
N ASN A 455 -25.91 -6.96 35.76
CA ASN A 455 -26.18 -5.52 35.96
C ASN A 455 -25.40 -4.68 34.92
N ASN A 456 -26.13 -4.17 33.93
CA ASN A 456 -25.59 -3.38 32.81
C ASN A 456 -24.99 -2.04 33.28
N LYS A 457 -23.67 -1.90 33.10
CA LYS A 457 -23.02 -0.68 32.62
C LYS A 457 -21.86 -1.09 31.71
N THR A 458 -22.20 -1.41 30.46
CA THR A 458 -21.27 -1.70 29.37
C THR A 458 -20.83 -0.41 28.68
N LEU A 459 -19.73 -0.53 27.92
CA LEU A 459 -19.10 0.42 27.00
C LEU A 459 -20.00 0.86 25.82
N ASP A 460 -21.30 1.02 26.07
CA ASP A 460 -22.29 1.59 25.16
C ASP A 460 -22.47 3.09 25.44
N ASP A 461 -21.39 3.82 25.75
CA ASP A 461 -21.45 5.27 25.89
C ASP A 461 -21.10 5.97 24.55
N PRO A 462 -22.10 6.33 23.72
CA PRO A 462 -21.88 7.06 22.48
C PRO A 462 -21.28 8.45 22.69
N GLU A 463 -21.34 9.03 23.90
CA GLU A 463 -20.90 10.42 24.13
C GLU A 463 -19.38 10.58 24.08
N GLY A 464 -18.60 9.58 24.53
CA GLY A 464 -17.14 9.62 24.48
C GLY A 464 -16.54 9.45 23.08
N PHE A 465 -17.22 8.70 22.22
CA PHE A 465 -16.80 8.44 20.84
C PHE A 465 -17.26 9.55 19.87
N GLU A 466 -18.47 10.10 20.05
CA GLU A 466 -18.88 11.28 19.29
C GLU A 466 -17.99 12.49 19.57
N ALA A 467 -17.51 12.68 20.81
CA ALA A 467 -16.60 13.77 21.14
C ALA A 467 -15.24 13.65 20.39
N SER A 468 -14.71 12.44 20.20
CA SER A 468 -13.43 12.22 19.51
C SER A 468 -13.55 12.29 17.99
N VAL A 469 -14.62 11.72 17.41
CA VAL A 469 -14.87 11.79 15.96
C VAL A 469 -15.32 13.18 15.52
N SER A 470 -16.14 13.89 16.32
CA SER A 470 -16.50 15.28 16.04
C SER A 470 -15.29 16.21 16.16
N THR A 471 -14.38 15.96 17.12
CA THR A 471 -13.12 16.72 17.23
C THR A 471 -12.20 16.45 16.03
N ILE A 472 -12.10 15.21 15.54
CA ILE A 472 -11.31 14.87 14.35
C ILE A 472 -11.94 15.49 13.08
N MET A 473 -13.26 15.41 12.90
CA MET A 473 -13.96 16.06 11.78
C MET A 473 -13.89 17.59 11.86
N TYR A 474 -13.98 18.18 13.05
CA TYR A 474 -13.84 19.63 13.28
C TYR A 474 -12.42 20.11 12.98
N LEU A 475 -11.39 19.33 13.33
CA LEU A 475 -10.00 19.62 12.99
C LEU A 475 -9.73 19.49 11.48
N MET A 476 -10.34 18.51 10.81
CA MET A 476 -10.22 18.33 9.36
C MET A 476 -10.97 19.40 8.56
N THR A 477 -12.11 19.90 9.05
CA THR A 477 -12.89 20.95 8.37
C THR A 477 -12.40 22.38 8.68
N ASN A 478 -11.80 22.64 9.85
CA ASN A 478 -11.19 23.95 10.14
C ASN A 478 -9.78 24.14 9.58
N ALA A 479 -9.06 23.07 9.26
CA ALA A 479 -7.82 23.17 8.48
C ALA A 479 -8.07 23.76 7.07
N SER A 480 -9.28 23.58 6.54
CA SER A 480 -9.73 24.16 5.26
C SER A 480 -10.19 25.62 5.37
N ARG A 481 -10.64 26.08 6.55
CA ARG A 481 -11.13 27.46 6.75
C ARG A 481 -10.08 28.47 7.19
N ARG A 482 -8.95 28.05 7.78
CA ARG A 482 -7.88 28.98 8.18
C ARG A 482 -7.04 29.56 7.04
N LYS A 483 -7.30 29.20 5.77
CA LYS A 483 -6.65 29.83 4.61
C LYS A 483 -7.46 30.95 3.94
N GLU A 484 -8.68 31.24 4.40
CA GLU A 484 -9.50 32.33 3.86
C GLU A 484 -9.53 33.60 4.73
N GLU A 485 -9.10 33.56 6.00
CA GLU A 485 -9.11 34.75 6.89
C GLU A 485 -7.74 35.47 7.02
N GLU A 486 -6.67 34.98 6.39
CA GLU A 486 -5.35 35.67 6.38
C GLU A 486 -5.06 36.48 5.09
N ARG A 487 -6.04 36.68 4.20
CA ARG A 487 -5.87 37.50 2.98
C ARG A 487 -6.27 38.97 3.09
N ASP A 488 -6.74 39.45 4.23
CA ASP A 488 -7.19 40.85 4.40
C ASP A 488 -6.29 41.73 5.28
N ILE A 489 -5.05 41.31 5.57
CA ILE A 489 -4.06 42.17 6.25
C ILE A 489 -2.72 42.05 5.55
N VAL A 490 -2.58 42.67 4.37
CA VAL A 490 -1.43 43.51 3.93
C VAL A 490 -1.86 44.12 2.59
N ALA A 491 -2.56 45.25 2.66
CA ALA A 491 -2.60 46.23 1.59
C ALA A 491 -1.74 47.41 2.06
N LEU A 492 -0.49 47.44 1.61
CA LEU A 492 0.33 48.61 1.28
C LEU A 492 1.61 48.16 0.58
#